data_AF-A0A7C7TKA0-F1
#
_entry.id   AF-A0A7C7TKA0-F1
#
_cell.length_a   1.000
_cell.length_b   1.000
_cell.length_c   1.000
_cell.angle_alpha   90.00
_cell.angle_beta   90.00
_cell.angle_gamma   90.00
#
_symmetry.space_group_name_H-M   'P 1'
#
loop_
_entity.id
_entity.type
_entity.pdbx_description
1 polymer ?
#
loop_
_entity_poly.entity_id
_entity_poly.type
_entity_poly.pdbx_seq_one_letter_code
_entity_poly.pdbx_strand_id
1 'polypeptide(L)' 'PGVMIINVMKCKQLTNMRTQGTDENVVLTPVRKMSIAEQLSMLNTDEALEITPKSLRLRKAILNPNDRKKNEKSGTPF' A
#
# COMPACT_ATOMS: atom_id res chain seq x y z
N PRO A 1 -9.66 -9.57 7.37
CA PRO A 1 -9.05 -8.63 6.39
C PRO A 1 -7.83 -7.92 7.01
N GLY A 2 -6.61 -8.22 6.52
CA GLY A 2 -5.36 -7.72 7.11
C GLY A 2 -4.59 -6.80 6.15
N VAL A 3 -3.99 -5.73 6.68
CA VAL A 3 -3.14 -4.81 5.92
C VAL A 3 -1.81 -5.50 5.60
N MET A 4 -1.47 -5.62 4.32
CA MET A 4 -0.21 -6.22 3.86
C MET A 4 0.83 -5.14 3.54
N ILE A 5 2.00 -5.24 4.15
CA ILE A 5 3.14 -4.37 3.86
C ILE A 5 3.97 -5.04 2.76
N ILE A 6 4.08 -4.39 1.60
CA ILE A 6 4.78 -4.91 0.42
C ILE A 6 5.89 -3.93 0.05
N ASN A 7 7.03 -4.47 -0.38
CA ASN A 7 8.09 -3.68 -0.99
C ASN A 7 7.96 -3.75 -2.52
N VAL A 8 7.78 -2.60 -3.18
CA VAL A 8 7.64 -2.52 -4.63
C VAL A 8 9.00 -2.49 -5.35
N MET A 9 10.09 -2.14 -4.65
CA MET A 9 11.42 -1.97 -5.24
C MET A 9 12.24 -3.27 -5.31
N LYS A 10 11.96 -4.22 -4.41
CA LYS A 10 12.68 -5.49 -4.36
C LYS A 10 11.73 -6.61 -4.76
N CYS A 11 12.04 -7.30 -5.86
CA CYS A 11 11.39 -8.55 -6.17
C CYS A 11 11.60 -9.52 -5.02
N LYS A 12 10.50 -10.14 -4.58
CA LYS A 12 10.58 -11.27 -3.67
C LYS A 12 11.29 -12.40 -4.41
N GLN A 13 12.43 -12.85 -3.91
CA GLN A 13 13.05 -14.08 -4.41
C GLN A 13 12.09 -15.23 -4.14
N LEU A 14 11.40 -15.69 -5.18
CA LEU A 14 10.59 -16.89 -5.17
C LEU A 14 11.53 -18.08 -5.32
N THR A 15 12.24 -18.45 -4.27
CA THR A 15 13.09 -19.65 -4.25
C THR A 15 12.32 -20.97 -4.41
N ASN A 16 10.98 -20.92 -4.37
CA ASN A 16 10.09 -22.08 -4.56
C ASN A 16 9.47 -22.15 -5.98
N MET A 17 10.01 -21.48 -7.00
CA MET A 17 9.56 -21.66 -8.38
C MET A 17 10.27 -22.87 -9.03
N ARG A 18 9.72 -24.07 -8.81
CA ARG A 18 10.17 -25.32 -9.44
C ARG A 18 9.37 -25.61 -10.70
N THR A 19 9.74 -25.00 -11.84
CA THR A 19 9.55 -25.47 -13.25
C THR A 19 9.92 -24.31 -14.19
N GLN A 20 10.99 -24.43 -14.99
CA GLN A 20 10.95 -24.81 -16.41
C GLN A 20 10.19 -23.81 -17.31
N GLY A 21 10.95 -22.99 -18.03
CA GLY A 21 10.53 -22.43 -19.32
C GLY A 21 9.74 -21.13 -19.27
N THR A 22 10.19 -20.20 -20.13
CA THR A 22 9.51 -19.00 -20.65
C THR A 22 9.63 -17.74 -19.81
N ASP A 23 10.37 -16.79 -20.40
CA ASP A 23 10.44 -15.36 -20.06
C ASP A 23 9.02 -14.77 -20.19
N GLU A 24 8.26 -14.79 -19.10
CA GLU A 24 6.91 -14.22 -19.08
C GLU A 24 7.02 -12.70 -19.11
N ASN A 25 6.62 -12.08 -20.22
CA ASN A 25 6.48 -10.64 -20.32
C ASN A 25 5.46 -10.15 -19.28
N VAL A 26 5.92 -9.44 -18.24
CA VAL A 26 5.06 -8.96 -17.16
C VAL A 26 4.23 -7.77 -17.67
N VAL A 27 3.00 -8.04 -18.07
CA VAL A 27 2.04 -7.00 -18.45
C VAL A 27 1.42 -6.40 -17.18
N LEU A 28 1.75 -5.14 -16.88
CA LEU A 28 1.14 -4.41 -15.77
C LEU A 28 -0.21 -3.86 -16.19
N THR A 29 -1.24 -4.11 -15.40
CA THR A 29 -2.55 -3.48 -15.58
C THR A 29 -2.43 -1.96 -15.31
N PRO A 30 -3.11 -1.12 -16.13
CA PRO A 30 -3.05 0.32 -15.97
C PRO A 30 -3.63 0.75 -14.62
N VAL A 31 -3.02 1.77 -14.02
CA VAL A 31 -3.45 2.31 -12.72
C VAL A 31 -4.80 3.00 -12.87
N ARG A 32 -5.75 2.67 -11.98
CA ARG A 32 -7.02 3.39 -11.88
C ARG A 32 -6.78 4.82 -11.38
N LYS A 33 -7.10 5.81 -12.22
CA LYS A 33 -7.12 7.22 -11.81
C LYS A 33 -8.38 7.48 -11.00
N MET A 34 -8.23 7.88 -9.75
CA MET A 34 -9.33 8.25 -8.86
C MET A 34 -9.40 9.76 -8.71
N SER A 35 -10.62 10.29 -8.65
CA SER A 35 -10.89 11.69 -8.32
C SER A 35 -10.64 11.97 -6.83
N ILE A 36 -10.56 13.26 -6.45
CA ILE A 36 -10.39 13.68 -5.05
C ILE A 36 -11.53 13.16 -4.18
N ALA A 37 -12.77 13.25 -4.67
CA ALA A 37 -13.96 12.80 -3.94
C ALA A 37 -13.94 11.29 -3.69
N GLU A 38 -13.57 10.49 -4.70
CA GLU A 38 -13.43 9.04 -4.55
C GLU A 38 -12.33 8.69 -3.54
N GLN A 39 -11.20 9.40 -3.57
CA GLN A 39 -10.10 9.15 -2.63
C GLN A 39 -10.48 9.52 -1.19
N LEU A 40 -11.22 10.63 -1.01
CA LEU A 40 -11.74 11.02 0.30
C LEU A 40 -12.73 10.00 0.86
N SER A 41 -13.58 9.42 0.01
CA SER A 41 -14.51 8.39 0.42
C SER A 41 -13.84 7.07 0.82
N MET A 42 -12.59 6.83 0.41
CA MET A 42 -11.83 5.62 0.74
C MET A 42 -10.99 5.75 2.01
N LEU A 43 -10.84 6.95 2.58
CA LEU A 43 -10.01 7.18 3.75
C LEU A 43 -10.64 6.59 5.01
N ASN A 44 -9.83 5.89 5.80
CA ASN A 44 -10.16 5.45 7.16
C ASN A 44 -9.47 6.34 8.20
N THR A 45 -9.78 6.14 9.49
CA THR A 45 -9.24 6.93 10.61
C THR A 45 -7.71 6.87 10.74
N ASP A 46 -7.07 5.79 10.29
CA ASP A 46 -5.61 5.61 10.33
C ASP A 46 -4.91 5.97 9.01
N GLU A 47 -5.63 6.60 8.08
CA GLU A 47 -5.18 6.97 6.74
C GLU A 47 -5.27 8.47 6.52
N ALA A 48 -4.42 8.98 5.63
CA ALA A 48 -4.32 10.38 5.29
C ALA A 48 -4.12 10.55 3.78
N LEU A 49 -4.76 11.57 3.22
CA LEU A 49 -4.58 11.95 1.83
C LEU A 49 -3.61 13.13 1.74
N GLU A 50 -2.46 12.90 1.12
CA GLU A 50 -1.51 13.97 0.79
C GLU A 50 -1.94 14.64 -0.51
N ILE A 51 -2.23 15.94 -0.41
CA ILE A 51 -2.70 16.77 -1.53
C ILE A 51 -1.58 17.73 -1.92
N THR A 52 -1.11 17.62 -3.16
CA THR A 52 -0.19 18.59 -3.78
C THR A 52 -0.79 19.05 -5.12
N PRO A 53 -0.44 20.24 -5.63
CA PRO A 53 -1.02 20.75 -6.87
C PRO A 53 -0.84 19.83 -8.09
N LYS A 54 0.18 18.94 -8.06
CA LYS A 54 0.51 18.01 -9.15
C LYS A 54 0.12 16.56 -8.85
N SER A 55 -0.19 16.20 -7.60
CA SER A 55 -0.35 14.80 -7.21
C SER A 55 -1.20 14.64 -5.96
N LEU A 56 -1.99 13.57 -5.97
CA LEU A 56 -2.75 13.09 -4.82
C LEU A 56 -2.21 11.72 -4.44
N ARG A 57 -1.91 11.50 -3.15
CA ARG A 57 -1.33 10.24 -2.67
C ARG A 57 -1.98 9.79 -1.36
N LEU A 58 -2.51 8.58 -1.35
CA LEU A 58 -3.00 7.93 -0.13
C LEU A 58 -1.81 7.38 0.66
N ARG A 59 -1.75 7.70 1.94
CA ARG A 59 -0.77 7.16 2.89
C ARG A 59 -1.45 6.84 4.21
N LYS A 60 -0.79 6.03 5.04
CA LYS A 60 -1.20 5.82 6.43
C LYS A 60 -0.70 6.98 7.29
N ALA A 61 -1.45 7.34 8.33
CA ALA A 61 -1.11 8.41 9.26
C ALA A 61 0.24 8.15 9.95
N ILE A 62 0.45 6.93 10.44
CA ILE A 62 1.74 6.48 10.98
C ILE A 62 2.50 5.80 9.85
N LEU A 63 3.67 6.31 9.44
CA LEU A 63 4.42 5.72 8.33
C LEU A 63 5.11 4.41 8.72
N ASN A 64 5.66 4.36 9.94
CA ASN A 64 6.43 3.23 10.44
C ASN A 64 5.52 2.05 10.79
N PRO A 65 5.77 0.85 10.24
CA PRO A 65 4.95 -0.32 10.53
C PRO A 65 5.11 -0.81 11.97
N ASN A 66 6.28 -0.62 12.58
CA ASN A 66 6.51 -1.00 13.97
C ASN A 66 5.70 -0.12 14.93
N ASP A 67 5.63 1.18 14.64
CA ASP A 67 4.85 2.13 15.43
C ASP A 67 3.34 1.91 15.24
N ARG A 68 2.89 1.49 14.05
CA ARG A 68 1.50 1.02 13.85
C ARG A 68 1.16 -0.17 14.74
N LYS A 69 2.01 -1.21 14.74
CA LYS A 69 1.79 -2.40 15.58
C LYS A 69 1.78 -2.06 17.08
N LYS A 70 2.56 -1.07 17.50
CA LYS A 70 2.52 -0.56 18.87
C LYS A 70 1.20 0.17 19.14
N ASN A 71 0.77 1.05 18.25
CA ASN A 71 -0.46 1.82 18.42
C ASN A 71 -1.73 0.95 18.41
N GLU A 72 -1.76 -0.09 17.57
CA GLU A 72 -2.82 -1.11 17.60
C GLU A 72 -2.86 -1.88 18.93
N LYS A 73 -1.70 -2.09 19.58
CA LYS A 73 -1.59 -2.83 20.84
C LYS A 73 -1.82 -1.95 22.07
N SER A 74 -1.46 -0.67 22.01
CA SER A 74 -1.55 0.25 23.15
C SER A 74 -2.96 0.77 23.39
N GLY A 75 -3.95 0.41 22.56
CA GLY A 75 -5.38 0.59 22.82
C GLY A 75 -5.76 2.01 23.20
N THR A 76 -4.95 2.99 22.83
CA THR A 76 -5.15 4.39 23.16
C THR A 76 -5.95 4.96 22.01
N PRO A 77 -7.27 5.15 22.17
CA PRO A 77 -8.00 5.92 21.19
C PRO A 77 -7.37 7.31 21.21
N PHE A 78 -7.20 7.90 20.03
CA PHE A 78 -7.02 9.35 19.97
C PHE A 78 -8.17 10.04 20.71
#